data_AF-A0A1E9HN31-F1
#
_entry.id   AF-A0A1E9HN31-F1
#
_cell.length_a   1.000
_cell.length_b   1.000
_cell.length_c   1.000
_cell.angle_alpha   90.00
_cell.angle_beta   90.00
_cell.angle_gamma   90.00
#
_symmetry.space_group_name_H-M   'P 1'
#
loop_
_entity.id
_entity.type
_entity.pdbx_description
1 polymer ?
#
loop_
_entity_poly.entity_id
_entity_poly.type
_entity_poly.pdbx_seq_one_letter_code
_entity_poly.pdbx_strand_id
1 'polypeptide(L)'
;MRSKARTQILFFLAASAGVTMFALYHVFEALGFIAPPPPFGDSIGTVAFGVDIALGVLALALLPSAIRHDPMEVEYGYVGPPSALVASLVILSVWMVSLLAAPAGAIVLISLSARLSLNWTAPAVCASLMSALVYQLTHSPAQPDISWTTVLGSFVLTLMLIAMGSVRGLILRRQAQRAKQMRQSQSDQPTQQTQPG
;
A
#
# COMPACT_ATOMS: atom_id res chain seq x y z
N MET A 1 -4.80 1.09 22.58
CA MET A 1 -6.02 1.54 21.85
C MET A 1 -5.71 2.31 20.56
N ARG A 2 -4.77 3.27 20.56
CA ARG A 2 -4.42 4.13 19.40
C ARG A 2 -3.99 3.37 18.12
N SER A 3 -3.33 2.21 18.25
CA SER A 3 -2.89 1.36 17.12
C SER A 3 -4.07 0.67 16.42
N LYS A 4 -5.01 0.06 17.17
CA LYS A 4 -6.18 -0.62 16.60
C LYS A 4 -7.11 0.33 15.83
N ALA A 5 -7.35 1.53 16.37
CA ALA A 5 -8.16 2.55 15.71
C ALA A 5 -7.56 3.01 14.37
N ARG A 6 -6.23 3.15 14.29
CA ARG A 6 -5.54 3.51 13.04
C ARG A 6 -5.68 2.43 11.96
N THR A 7 -5.55 1.15 12.34
CA THR A 7 -5.76 0.02 11.42
C THR A 7 -7.20 0.00 10.90
N GLN A 8 -8.19 0.24 11.77
CA GLN A 8 -9.61 0.31 11.38
C GLN A 8 -9.89 1.48 10.43
N ILE A 9 -9.35 2.68 10.71
CA ILE A 9 -9.51 3.84 9.82
C ILE A 9 -8.93 3.55 8.43
N LEU A 10 -7.72 2.97 8.37
CA LEU A 10 -7.10 2.62 7.09
C LEU A 10 -7.88 1.54 6.34
N PHE A 11 -8.46 0.57 7.05
CA PHE A 11 -9.34 -0.43 6.46
C PHE A 11 -10.59 0.19 5.84
N PHE A 12 -11.32 1.03 6.59
CA PHE A 12 -12.52 1.68 6.06
C PHE A 12 -12.21 2.62 4.91
N LEU A 13 -11.08 3.35 4.98
CA LEU A 13 -10.61 4.21 3.90
C LEU A 13 -10.32 3.39 2.63
N ALA A 14 -9.64 2.25 2.76
CA ALA A 14 -9.36 1.36 1.64
C ALA A 14 -10.65 0.81 1.02
N ALA A 15 -11.57 0.34 1.86
CA ALA A 15 -12.84 -0.22 1.42
C ALA A 15 -13.70 0.83 0.71
N SER A 16 -13.87 2.02 1.29
CA SER A 16 -14.68 3.08 0.69
C SER A 16 -14.06 3.61 -0.60
N ALA A 17 -12.74 3.79 -0.63
CA ALA A 17 -12.04 4.21 -1.84
C ALA A 17 -12.14 3.16 -2.94
N GLY A 18 -12.04 1.87 -2.60
CA GLY A 18 -12.11 0.77 -3.57
C GLY A 18 -13.49 0.68 -4.20
N VAL A 19 -14.54 0.72 -3.38
CA VAL A 19 -15.94 0.73 -3.85
C VAL A 19 -16.22 1.98 -4.69
N THR A 20 -15.74 3.16 -4.27
CA THR A 20 -15.94 4.41 -5.03
C THR A 20 -15.24 4.34 -6.38
N MET A 21 -13.99 3.89 -6.42
CA MET A 21 -13.21 3.77 -7.66
C MET A 21 -13.84 2.76 -8.63
N PHE A 22 -14.28 1.62 -8.10
CA PHE A 22 -14.98 0.58 -8.85
C PHE A 22 -16.30 1.08 -9.44
N ALA A 23 -17.15 1.72 -8.60
CA ALA A 23 -18.42 2.28 -9.05
C ALA A 23 -18.21 3.39 -10.09
N LEU A 24 -17.23 4.29 -9.87
CA LEU A 24 -16.94 5.39 -10.77
C LEU A 24 -16.43 4.88 -12.13
N TYR A 25 -15.60 3.84 -12.13
CA TYR A 25 -15.14 3.19 -13.37
C TYR A 25 -16.32 2.68 -14.20
N HIS A 26 -17.21 1.88 -13.61
CA HIS A 26 -18.37 1.36 -14.32
C HIS A 26 -19.40 2.43 -14.70
N VAL A 27 -19.52 3.51 -13.92
CA VAL A 27 -20.34 4.66 -14.32
C VAL A 27 -19.75 5.35 -15.54
N PHE A 28 -18.43 5.59 -15.58
CA PHE A 28 -17.78 6.19 -16.75
C PHE A 28 -17.83 5.30 -17.99
N GLU A 29 -17.72 3.98 -17.80
CA GLU A 29 -17.93 2.99 -18.85
C GLU A 29 -19.37 3.04 -19.39
N ALA A 30 -20.38 3.03 -18.50
CA ALA A 30 -21.80 3.10 -18.89
C ALA A 30 -22.17 4.43 -19.58
N LEU A 31 -21.49 5.52 -19.23
CA LEU A 31 -21.64 6.83 -19.86
C LEU A 31 -20.84 6.97 -21.17
N GLY A 32 -20.04 5.97 -21.56
CA GLY A 32 -19.24 5.97 -22.78
C GLY A 32 -17.98 6.85 -22.74
N PHE A 33 -17.55 7.29 -21.55
CA PHE A 33 -16.29 8.02 -21.39
C PHE A 33 -15.07 7.10 -21.44
N ILE A 34 -15.26 5.81 -21.15
CA ILE A 34 -14.24 4.76 -21.23
C ILE A 34 -14.70 3.78 -22.29
N ALA A 35 -13.79 3.40 -23.21
CA ALA A 35 -14.11 2.39 -24.21
C ALA A 35 -14.44 1.07 -23.49
N PRO A 36 -15.59 0.45 -23.78
CA PRO A 36 -15.91 -0.85 -23.20
C PRO A 36 -14.81 -1.83 -23.60
N PRO A 37 -14.47 -2.80 -22.72
CA PRO A 37 -13.56 -3.86 -23.11
C PRO A 37 -14.08 -4.53 -24.39
N PRO A 38 -13.18 -5.00 -25.28
CA PRO A 38 -13.59 -5.66 -26.52
C PRO A 38 -14.63 -6.75 -26.20
N PRO A 39 -15.65 -6.96 -27.04
CA PRO A 39 -16.75 -7.86 -26.75
C PRO A 39 -16.23 -9.29 -26.68
N PHE A 40 -15.83 -9.70 -25.49
CA PHE A 40 -15.69 -11.08 -25.10
C PHE A 40 -17.07 -11.48 -24.59
N GLY A 41 -17.69 -12.51 -25.19
CA GLY A 41 -19.10 -12.86 -24.93
C GLY A 41 -19.47 -12.86 -23.45
N ASP A 42 -20.74 -12.54 -23.13
CA ASP A 42 -21.29 -12.19 -21.80
C ASP A 42 -20.73 -12.97 -20.59
N SER A 43 -20.33 -14.22 -20.79
CA SER A 43 -19.66 -15.08 -19.80
C SER A 43 -18.31 -14.54 -19.32
N ILE A 44 -17.48 -13.95 -20.18
CA ILE A 44 -16.12 -13.49 -19.83
C ILE A 44 -16.17 -12.22 -18.98
N GLY A 45 -17.07 -11.28 -19.31
CA GLY A 45 -17.29 -10.07 -18.50
C GLY A 45 -17.77 -10.40 -17.09
N THR A 46 -18.69 -11.36 -16.96
CA THR A 46 -19.20 -11.82 -15.66
C THR A 46 -18.11 -12.48 -14.81
N VAL A 47 -17.26 -13.30 -15.43
CA VAL A 47 -16.12 -13.93 -14.73
C VAL A 47 -15.09 -12.89 -14.29
N ALA A 48 -14.74 -11.93 -15.16
CA ALA A 48 -13.80 -10.86 -14.82
C ALA A 48 -14.30 -10.01 -13.64
N PHE A 49 -15.60 -9.69 -13.62
CA PHE A 49 -16.25 -9.00 -12.51
C PHE A 49 -16.18 -9.81 -11.21
N GLY A 50 -16.48 -11.11 -11.25
CA GLY A 50 -16.37 -11.99 -10.09
C GLY A 50 -14.94 -12.11 -9.55
N VAL A 51 -13.96 -12.18 -10.45
CA VAL A 51 -12.53 -12.18 -10.09
C VAL A 51 -12.13 -10.87 -9.42
N ASP A 52 -12.56 -9.72 -9.95
CA ASP A 52 -12.23 -8.41 -9.36
C ASP A 52 -12.76 -8.28 -7.93
N ILE A 53 -14.01 -8.71 -7.68
CA ILE A 53 -14.58 -8.74 -6.33
C ILE A 53 -13.78 -9.67 -5.42
N ALA A 54 -13.46 -10.89 -5.88
CA ALA A 54 -12.72 -11.86 -5.07
C ALA A 54 -11.33 -11.33 -4.70
N LEU A 55 -10.62 -10.71 -5.64
CA LEU A 55 -9.31 -10.09 -5.41
C LEU A 55 -9.40 -8.88 -4.48
N GLY A 56 -10.43 -8.04 -4.63
CA GLY A 56 -10.71 -6.92 -3.74
C GLY A 56 -10.97 -7.35 -2.29
N VAL A 57 -11.83 -8.35 -2.10
CA VAL A 57 -12.13 -8.91 -0.77
C VAL A 57 -10.89 -9.54 -0.15
N LEU A 58 -10.11 -10.30 -0.94
CA LEU A 58 -8.85 -10.87 -0.49
C LEU A 58 -7.87 -9.77 -0.03
N ALA A 59 -7.72 -8.70 -0.80
CA ALA A 59 -6.83 -7.60 -0.46
C ALA A 59 -7.27 -6.90 0.85
N LEU A 60 -8.57 -6.65 1.01
CA LEU A 60 -9.12 -6.06 2.23
C LEU A 60 -8.96 -6.98 3.45
N ALA A 61 -9.14 -8.29 3.30
CA ALA A 61 -8.97 -9.26 4.37
C ALA A 61 -7.51 -9.33 4.87
N LEU A 62 -6.54 -9.19 3.95
CA LEU A 62 -5.11 -9.23 4.27
C LEU A 62 -4.57 -7.88 4.76
N LEU A 63 -5.25 -6.77 4.47
CA LEU A 63 -4.80 -5.42 4.78
C LEU A 63 -4.44 -5.23 6.26
N PRO A 64 -5.24 -5.68 7.26
CA PRO A 64 -4.89 -5.54 8.67
C PRO A 64 -3.57 -6.25 9.05
N SER A 65 -3.30 -7.39 8.43
CA SER A 65 -2.04 -8.13 8.64
C SER A 65 -0.86 -7.40 8.00
N ALA A 66 -1.04 -6.88 6.77
CA ALA A 66 -0.01 -6.18 6.02
C ALA A 66 0.45 -4.86 6.69
N ILE A 67 -0.48 -4.11 7.31
CA ILE A 67 -0.15 -2.83 7.96
C ILE A 67 0.24 -2.96 9.44
N ARG A 68 0.31 -4.19 9.97
CA ARG A 68 0.68 -4.41 11.37
C ARG A 68 2.14 -4.05 11.57
N HIS A 69 2.38 -3.01 12.38
CA HIS A 69 3.72 -2.60 12.79
C HIS A 69 4.03 -3.23 14.15
N ASP A 70 5.17 -3.91 14.24
CA ASP A 70 5.73 -4.33 15.50
C ASP A 70 6.53 -3.17 16.13
N PRO A 71 6.37 -2.86 17.43
CA PRO A 71 7.22 -1.87 18.11
C PRO A 71 8.73 -2.14 17.99
N MET A 72 9.15 -3.39 17.76
CA MET A 72 10.56 -3.74 17.51
C MET A 72 11.10 -3.25 16.15
N GLU A 73 10.25 -2.78 15.23
CA GLU A 73 10.68 -2.21 13.94
C GLU A 73 11.46 -0.89 14.07
N VAL A 74 11.55 -0.34 15.28
CA VAL A 74 12.40 0.82 15.60
C VAL A 74 13.87 0.41 15.84
N GLU A 75 14.13 -0.87 16.11
CA GLU A 75 15.49 -1.39 16.36
C GLU A 75 16.24 -1.68 15.06
N TYR A 76 17.53 -1.35 15.04
CA TYR A 76 18.38 -1.55 13.88
C TYR A 76 18.64 -3.05 13.67
N GLY A 77 18.18 -3.60 12.55
CA GLY A 77 18.37 -5.02 12.20
C GLY A 77 17.16 -5.92 12.43
N TYR A 78 16.08 -5.44 13.06
CA TYR A 78 14.84 -6.23 13.14
C TYR A 78 14.15 -6.29 11.77
N VAL A 79 13.98 -7.52 11.28
CA VAL A 79 13.46 -7.76 9.92
C VAL A 79 11.95 -7.60 9.85
N GLY A 80 11.21 -7.44 10.95
CA GLY A 80 9.75 -7.35 10.94
C GLY A 80 9.05 -8.72 10.86
N PRO A 81 7.73 -8.80 11.10
CA PRO A 81 7.01 -10.07 11.06
C PRO A 81 6.85 -10.58 9.61
N PRO A 82 7.24 -11.84 9.30
CA PRO A 82 7.19 -12.37 7.93
C PRO A 82 5.77 -12.46 7.37
N SER A 83 4.77 -12.64 8.24
CA SER A 83 3.34 -12.65 7.85
C SER A 83 2.86 -11.31 7.28
N ALA A 84 3.41 -10.18 7.76
CA ALA A 84 3.09 -8.87 7.20
C ALA A 84 3.72 -8.68 5.82
N LEU A 85 4.92 -9.22 5.60
CA LEU A 85 5.60 -9.20 4.31
C LEU A 85 4.82 -10.00 3.28
N VAL A 86 4.47 -11.25 3.60
CA VAL A 86 3.69 -12.12 2.71
C VAL A 86 2.32 -11.51 2.40
N ALA A 87 1.59 -11.03 3.41
CA ALA A 87 0.30 -10.38 3.20
C ALA A 87 0.43 -9.14 2.29
N SER A 88 1.49 -8.35 2.48
CA SER A 88 1.75 -7.19 1.62
C SER A 88 2.07 -7.59 0.19
N LEU A 89 2.90 -8.61 -0.02
CA LEU A 89 3.22 -9.11 -1.35
C LEU A 89 1.97 -9.59 -2.09
N VAL A 90 1.10 -10.34 -1.42
CA VAL A 90 -0.16 -10.81 -2.03
C VAL A 90 -1.02 -9.62 -2.47
N ILE A 91 -1.21 -8.62 -1.60
CA ILE A 91 -1.98 -7.41 -1.95
C ILE A 91 -1.33 -6.69 -3.15
N LEU A 92 -0.01 -6.50 -3.14
CA LEU A 92 0.72 -5.85 -4.23
C LEU A 92 0.80 -6.67 -5.52
N SER A 93 0.50 -7.96 -5.46
CA SER A 93 0.40 -8.81 -6.66
C SER A 93 -0.91 -8.56 -7.41
N VAL A 94 -1.96 -8.12 -6.70
CA VAL A 94 -3.32 -8.00 -7.26
C VAL A 94 -3.77 -6.56 -7.42
N TRP A 95 -3.09 -5.59 -6.80
CA TRP A 95 -3.57 -4.20 -6.74
C TRP A 95 -3.63 -3.44 -8.07
N MET A 96 -2.84 -3.83 -9.07
CA MET A 96 -2.92 -3.26 -10.43
C MET A 96 -3.88 -4.04 -11.33
N VAL A 97 -4.24 -5.26 -10.92
CA VAL A 97 -5.17 -6.14 -11.66
C VAL A 97 -6.61 -5.89 -11.24
N SER A 98 -6.82 -5.46 -9.99
CA SER A 98 -8.14 -5.25 -9.39
C SER A 98 -8.35 -3.81 -8.94
N LEU A 99 -9.40 -3.17 -9.45
CA LEU A 99 -9.76 -1.79 -9.09
C LEU A 99 -10.15 -1.69 -7.61
N LEU A 100 -10.82 -2.73 -7.09
CA LEU A 100 -11.17 -2.82 -5.68
C LEU A 100 -9.95 -2.98 -4.77
N ALA A 101 -8.90 -3.68 -5.24
CA ALA A 101 -7.66 -3.87 -4.47
C ALA A 101 -6.70 -2.68 -4.54
N ALA A 102 -6.84 -1.78 -5.53
CA ALA A 102 -5.89 -0.69 -5.78
C ALA A 102 -5.66 0.21 -4.54
N PRO A 103 -6.68 0.65 -3.78
CA PRO A 103 -6.45 1.48 -2.60
C PRO A 103 -5.74 0.74 -1.46
N ALA A 104 -6.04 -0.55 -1.29
CA ALA A 104 -5.33 -1.40 -0.33
C ALA A 104 -3.85 -1.53 -0.69
N GLY A 105 -3.53 -1.74 -1.96
CA GLY A 105 -2.16 -1.76 -2.47
C GLY A 105 -1.41 -0.45 -2.24
N ALA A 106 -2.07 0.69 -2.48
CA ALA A 106 -1.47 1.99 -2.23
C ALA A 106 -1.12 2.19 -0.75
N ILE A 107 -2.05 1.88 0.16
CA ILE A 107 -1.81 1.98 1.61
C ILE A 107 -0.66 1.07 2.05
N VAL A 108 -0.60 -0.16 1.52
CA VAL A 108 0.46 -1.12 1.80
C VAL A 108 1.82 -0.62 1.32
N LEU A 109 1.93 -0.10 0.09
CA LEU A 109 3.17 0.49 -0.42
C LEU A 109 3.66 1.63 0.46
N ILE A 110 2.77 2.58 0.80
CA ILE A 110 3.10 3.71 1.67
C ILE A 110 3.57 3.22 3.05
N SER A 111 2.87 2.22 3.59
CA SER A 111 3.14 1.62 4.89
C SER A 111 4.49 0.91 4.92
N LEU A 112 4.79 0.12 3.89
CA LEU A 112 6.06 -0.60 3.75
C LEU A 112 7.25 0.35 3.54
N SER A 113 7.11 1.33 2.66
CA SER A 113 8.18 2.30 2.40
C SER A 113 8.50 3.17 3.62
N ALA A 114 7.53 3.37 4.52
CA ALA A 114 7.79 4.03 5.80
C ALA A 114 8.74 3.25 6.73
N ARG A 115 8.93 1.94 6.50
CA ARG A 115 9.90 1.12 7.25
C ARG A 115 11.35 1.41 6.87
N LEU A 116 11.58 2.09 5.72
CA LEU A 116 12.91 2.50 5.23
C LEU A 116 13.94 1.35 5.20
N SER A 117 13.48 0.14 4.90
CA SER A 117 14.33 -1.05 4.80
C SER A 117 14.31 -1.58 3.37
N LEU A 118 15.50 -1.74 2.78
CA LEU A 118 15.66 -2.23 1.40
C LEU A 118 15.06 -3.64 1.24
N ASN A 119 15.14 -4.46 2.29
CA ASN A 119 14.62 -5.83 2.32
C ASN A 119 13.09 -5.89 2.20
N TRP A 120 12.40 -4.77 2.43
CA TRP A 120 10.95 -4.66 2.34
C TRP A 120 10.51 -3.92 1.08
N THR A 121 11.22 -2.86 0.70
CA THR A 121 10.86 -2.06 -0.46
C THR A 121 11.20 -2.75 -1.77
N ALA A 122 12.31 -3.49 -1.86
CA ALA A 122 12.68 -4.18 -3.11
C ALA A 122 11.67 -5.27 -3.52
N PRO A 123 11.26 -6.21 -2.63
CA PRO A 123 10.22 -7.18 -2.98
C PRO A 123 8.87 -6.51 -3.31
N ALA A 124 8.53 -5.41 -2.62
CA ALA A 124 7.31 -4.66 -2.88
C ALA A 124 7.29 -4.00 -4.27
N VAL A 125 8.41 -3.42 -4.69
CA VAL A 125 8.58 -2.88 -6.05
C VAL A 125 8.45 -4.00 -7.07
N CYS A 126 9.15 -5.12 -6.88
CA CYS A 126 9.08 -6.26 -7.79
C CYS A 126 7.65 -6.80 -7.91
N ALA A 127 6.94 -6.99 -6.78
CA ALA A 127 5.54 -7.43 -6.79
C ALA A 127 4.62 -6.46 -7.51
N SER A 128 4.79 -5.15 -7.28
CA SER A 128 4.02 -4.10 -7.94
C SER A 128 4.21 -4.12 -9.47
N LEU A 129 5.46 -4.23 -9.93
CA LEU A 129 5.78 -4.29 -11.36
C LEU A 129 5.27 -5.58 -12.01
N MET A 130 5.37 -6.71 -11.30
CA MET A 130 4.77 -7.97 -11.75
C MET A 130 3.25 -7.87 -11.86
N SER A 131 2.58 -7.20 -10.92
CA SER A 131 1.14 -6.95 -10.99
C SER A 131 0.76 -6.14 -12.23
N ALA A 132 1.52 -5.09 -12.55
CA ALA A 132 1.30 -4.30 -13.76
C ALA A 132 1.52 -5.11 -15.05
N LEU A 133 2.53 -5.99 -15.06
CA LEU A 133 2.79 -6.90 -16.18
C LEU A 133 1.67 -7.93 -16.34
N VAL A 134 1.18 -8.52 -15.24
CA VAL A 134 0.02 -9.42 -15.24
C VAL A 134 -1.23 -8.72 -15.78
N TYR A 135 -1.47 -7.46 -15.37
CA TYR A 135 -2.59 -6.67 -15.88
C TYR A 135 -2.55 -6.55 -17.41
N GLN A 136 -1.38 -6.21 -17.97
CA GLN A 136 -1.17 -6.11 -19.42
C GLN A 136 -1.41 -7.45 -20.13
N LEU A 137 -0.89 -8.54 -19.57
CA LEU A 137 -1.07 -9.88 -20.16
C LEU A 137 -2.53 -10.36 -20.11
N THR A 138 -3.27 -9.95 -19.07
CA THR A 138 -4.65 -10.41 -18.85
C THR A 138 -5.65 -9.60 -19.69
N HIS A 139 -5.43 -8.29 -19.84
CA HIS A 139 -6.34 -7.38 -20.55
C HIS A 139 -5.95 -7.10 -22.01
N SER A 140 -4.76 -7.54 -22.45
CA SER A 140 -4.29 -7.39 -23.84
C SER A 140 -4.04 -8.71 -24.59
N PRO A 141 -4.92 -9.74 -24.55
CA PRO A 141 -4.71 -10.95 -25.35
C PRO A 141 -4.93 -10.72 -26.86
N ALA A 142 -5.61 -9.63 -27.25
CA ALA A 142 -5.98 -9.33 -28.65
C ALA A 142 -5.13 -8.24 -29.33
N GLN A 143 -4.35 -7.45 -28.57
CA GLN A 143 -3.41 -6.47 -29.10
C GLN A 143 -1.99 -6.83 -28.62
N PRO A 144 -1.06 -7.19 -29.51
CA PRO A 144 0.29 -7.59 -29.14
C PRO A 144 1.17 -6.44 -28.62
N ASP A 145 0.66 -5.21 -28.66
CA ASP A 145 1.42 -4.03 -28.27
C ASP A 145 1.27 -3.75 -26.78
N ILE A 146 2.37 -3.90 -26.06
CA ILE A 146 2.48 -3.49 -24.66
C ILE A 146 2.24 -1.97 -24.61
N SER A 147 1.18 -1.56 -23.90
CA SER A 147 0.91 -0.15 -23.65
C SER A 147 2.00 0.44 -22.75
N TRP A 148 3.03 1.05 -23.35
CA TRP A 148 4.12 1.70 -22.64
C TRP A 148 3.64 2.83 -21.73
N THR A 149 2.51 3.47 -22.04
CA THR A 149 1.90 4.50 -21.18
C THR A 149 1.38 3.90 -19.88
N THR A 150 0.75 2.72 -19.91
CA THR A 150 0.29 2.01 -18.72
C THR A 150 1.46 1.48 -17.90
N VAL A 151 2.51 0.95 -18.55
CA VAL A 151 3.74 0.52 -17.85
C VAL A 151 4.43 1.72 -17.19
N LEU A 152 4.60 2.82 -17.91
CA LEU A 152 5.24 4.02 -17.37
C LEU A 152 4.39 4.65 -16.25
N GLY A 153 3.07 4.70 -16.42
CA GLY A 153 2.14 5.21 -15.41
C GLY A 153 2.17 4.39 -14.12
N SER A 154 2.15 3.06 -14.22
CA SER A 154 2.25 2.17 -13.05
C SER A 154 3.61 2.26 -12.35
N PHE A 155 4.70 2.41 -13.12
CA PHE A 155 6.04 2.64 -12.58
C PHE A 155 6.12 3.97 -11.83
N VAL A 156 5.68 5.07 -12.45
CA VAL A 156 5.66 6.41 -11.84
C VAL A 156 4.79 6.44 -10.60
N LEU A 157 3.59 5.83 -10.64
CA LEU A 157 2.69 5.74 -9.49
C LEU A 157 3.35 4.98 -8.33
N THR A 158 3.97 3.83 -8.62
CA THR A 158 4.70 3.05 -7.62
C THR A 158 5.81 3.88 -6.96
N LEU A 159 6.61 4.60 -7.75
CA LEU A 159 7.66 5.48 -7.22
C LEU A 159 7.10 6.62 -6.36
N MET A 160 6.01 7.26 -6.77
CA MET A 160 5.38 8.33 -5.98
C MET A 160 4.91 7.83 -4.61
N LEU A 161 4.27 6.65 -4.57
CA LEU A 161 3.79 6.06 -3.32
C LEU A 161 4.96 5.67 -2.39
N ILE A 162 6.03 5.13 -2.97
CA ILE A 162 7.26 4.80 -2.22
C ILE A 162 7.91 6.07 -1.67
N ALA A 163 8.00 7.13 -2.48
CA ALA A 163 8.54 8.42 -2.04
C ALA A 163 7.71 8.98 -0.88
N MET A 164 6.38 8.98 -1.00
CA MET A 164 5.48 9.45 0.06
C MET A 164 5.63 8.63 1.36
N GLY A 165 5.70 7.31 1.25
CA GLY A 165 5.95 6.43 2.40
C GLY A 165 7.31 6.67 3.04
N SER A 166 8.35 6.84 2.23
CA SER A 166 9.72 7.10 2.70
C SER A 166 9.85 8.44 3.42
N VAL A 167 9.27 9.51 2.87
CA VAL A 167 9.22 10.84 3.52
C VAL A 167 8.52 10.75 4.87
N ARG A 168 7.38 10.05 4.93
CA ARG A 168 6.66 9.82 6.18
C ARG A 168 7.51 9.05 7.20
N GLY A 169 8.19 7.98 6.77
CA GLY A 169 9.09 7.19 7.61
C GLY A 169 10.23 8.02 8.19
N LEU A 170 10.83 8.90 7.36
CA LEU A 170 11.91 9.80 7.78
C LEU A 170 11.44 10.81 8.83
N ILE A 171 10.26 11.41 8.64
CA ILE A 171 9.68 12.36 9.59
C ILE A 171 9.43 11.67 10.94
N LEU A 172 8.86 10.46 10.94
CA LEU A 172 8.59 9.71 12.17
C LEU A 172 9.88 9.32 12.90
N ARG A 173 10.91 8.86 12.19
CA ARG A 173 12.21 8.56 12.81
C ARG A 173 12.86 9.81 13.41
N ARG A 174 12.80 10.96 12.72
CA ARG A 174 13.31 12.24 13.25
C ARG A 174 12.56 12.68 14.50
N GLN A 175 11.24 12.54 14.53
CA GLN A 175 10.43 12.84 15.72
C GLN A 175 10.79 11.92 16.90
N ALA A 176 10.98 10.62 16.64
CA ALA A 176 11.38 9.66 17.66
C ALA A 176 12.78 9.95 18.22
N GLN A 177 13.74 10.33 17.37
CA GLN A 177 15.09 10.73 17.79
C GLN A 177 15.07 11.99 18.65
N ARG A 178 14.31 13.03 18.25
CA ARG A 178 14.16 14.25 19.04
C ARG A 178 13.53 13.98 20.41
N ALA A 179 12.51 13.11 20.48
CA ALA A 179 11.90 12.73 21.74
C ALA A 179 12.85 11.97 22.67
N LYS A 180 13.73 11.12 22.11
CA LYS A 180 14.79 10.45 22.89
C LYS A 180 15.82 11.46 23.42
N GLN A 181 16.26 12.41 22.59
CA GLN A 181 17.20 13.46 23.00
C GLN A 181 16.64 14.33 24.13
N MET A 182 15.39 14.79 24.04
CA MET A 182 14.76 15.58 25.11
C MET A 182 14.67 14.82 26.44
N ARG A 183 14.36 13.52 26.39
CA ARG A 183 14.34 12.68 27.60
C ARG A 183 15.73 12.54 28.20
N GLN A 184 16.75 12.36 27.36
CA GLN A 184 18.13 12.21 27.80
C GLN A 184 18.67 13.51 28.44
N SER A 185 18.39 14.67 27.84
CA SER A 185 18.72 15.98 28.41
C SER A 185 18.01 16.26 29.75
N GLN A 186 16.80 15.72 29.94
CA GLN A 186 16.06 15.85 31.21
C GLN A 186 16.61 14.92 32.30
N SER A 187 17.14 13.75 31.95
CA SER A 187 17.83 12.85 32.89
C SER A 187 19.25 13.28 33.24
N ASP A 188 19.93 14.03 32.35
CA ASP A 188 21.28 14.58 32.57
C ASP A 188 21.27 15.89 33.40
N GLN A 189 20.12 16.27 33.98
CA GLN A 189 19.99 17.42 34.88
C GLN A 189 19.86 16.96 36.35
N PRO A 190 20.93 16.44 37.00
CA PRO A 190 20.90 16.13 38.41
C PRO A 190 20.99 17.44 39.23
N THR A 191 19.95 17.71 40.03
CA THR A 191 20.02 18.39 41.33
C THR A 191 21.06 19.51 41.46
N GLN A 192 20.78 20.70 40.91
CA GLN A 192 21.49 21.94 41.26
C GLN A 192 20.62 22.95 42.03
N GLN A 193 19.51 22.50 42.62
CA GLN A 193 18.65 23.35 43.44
C GLN A 193 18.23 22.65 44.74
N THR A 194 19.11 22.71 45.74
CA THR A 194 18.73 22.88 47.15
C THR A 194 19.96 23.31 47.94
N GLN A 195 20.30 24.60 47.86
CA GLN A 195 20.84 25.35 49.00
C GLN A 195 20.62 26.84 48.74
N PRO A 196 19.79 27.49 49.56
CA PRO A 196 20.23 28.74 50.13
C PRO A 196 19.90 28.85 51.63
N GLY A 197 20.86 29.39 52.39
CA GLY A 197 20.64 30.02 53.69
C GLY A 197 20.93 29.15 54.89
#